data_AF-A0A084R102-F1
#
_entry.id   AF-A0A084R102-F1
#
_cell.length_a   1.000
_cell.length_b   1.000
_cell.length_c   1.000
_cell.angle_alpha   90.00
_cell.angle_beta   90.00
_cell.angle_gamma   90.00
#
_symmetry.space_group_name_H-M   'P 1'
#
loop_
_entity.id
_entity.type
_entity.pdbx_description
1 polymer ?
#
loop_
_entity_poly.entity_id
_entity_poly.type
_entity_poly.pdbx_seq_one_letter_code
_entity_poly.pdbx_strand_id
1 'polypeptide(L)'
;MAPSNRACVWVASRKVEVQERPVQPVGDNDVLVEVISTGICGSDCHNWESDKVSKQLVLGHESAGIIKEVGKAVTDRSVGQRVAIEPGFACMACEFCAFGNTNVCANLKYCGLDPTDGTLCQLFTCKSSMAVPFPENISWEEAGAIQPLAIAVQLARRAALNSHQTLAIFGCGPLGLLILAVAKAYGVRKIVMFDIEQSRIDFALKYGAHAGFVPPRREESKQPLEFAQEYTKSIIAELGIEHGFDVAVEASGAEVCAQMAICSLKNGGTCIQAGLGKPLTSVPLFLLTAKELNIKGTVRYTPGCYADAISLLSRGLVDLKPLITSTYPLTKCAEAFEAQHARKDIKIVIMNQE
;
A
#
# COMPACT_ATOMS: atom_id res chain seq x y z
N MET A 1 -33.72 -6.83 17.02
CA MET A 1 -32.35 -7.17 17.49
C MET A 1 -31.38 -6.36 16.65
N ALA A 2 -30.36 -5.74 17.25
CA ALA A 2 -29.31 -5.11 16.46
C ALA A 2 -28.65 -6.19 15.58
N PRO A 3 -28.28 -5.88 14.32
CA PRO A 3 -27.60 -6.84 13.47
C PRO A 3 -26.28 -7.30 14.14
N SER A 4 -25.99 -8.60 14.08
CA SER A 4 -24.69 -9.16 14.49
C SER A 4 -23.59 -8.56 13.62
N ASN A 5 -22.46 -8.21 14.24
CA ASN A 5 -21.32 -7.61 13.56
C ASN A 5 -20.05 -8.16 14.19
N ARG A 6 -19.62 -9.31 13.68
CA ARG A 6 -18.35 -9.92 14.07
C ARG A 6 -17.21 -9.11 13.48
N ALA A 7 -16.15 -8.95 14.27
CA ALA A 7 -14.95 -8.21 13.89
C ALA A 7 -13.70 -8.93 14.38
N CYS A 8 -12.60 -8.79 13.64
CA CYS A 8 -11.29 -9.22 14.07
C CYS A 8 -10.69 -8.17 15.02
N VAL A 9 -10.67 -8.51 16.30
CA VAL A 9 -10.23 -7.62 17.38
C VAL A 9 -8.83 -8.04 17.84
N TRP A 10 -7.91 -7.09 17.83
CA TRP A 10 -6.59 -7.24 18.44
C TRP A 10 -6.69 -7.12 19.96
N VAL A 11 -6.39 -8.21 20.67
CA VAL A 11 -6.63 -8.33 22.12
C VAL A 11 -5.35 -8.43 22.94
N ALA A 12 -4.26 -8.90 22.34
CA ALA A 12 -2.92 -8.98 22.95
C ALA A 12 -1.86 -9.06 21.84
N SER A 13 -0.59 -8.92 22.23
CA SER A 13 0.55 -9.21 21.35
C SER A 13 0.40 -10.60 20.73
N ARG A 14 0.51 -10.65 19.41
CA ARG A 14 0.28 -11.83 18.57
C ARG A 14 -1.06 -12.54 18.79
N LYS A 15 -2.10 -11.80 19.18
CA LYS A 15 -3.43 -12.37 19.42
C LYS A 15 -4.56 -11.51 18.87
N VAL A 16 -5.30 -12.08 17.92
CA VAL A 16 -6.60 -11.56 17.46
C VAL A 16 -7.71 -12.56 17.79
N GLU A 17 -8.90 -12.04 18.05
CA GLU A 17 -10.11 -12.82 18.30
C GLU A 17 -11.25 -12.28 17.45
N VAL A 18 -12.15 -13.17 17.01
CA VAL A 18 -13.41 -12.76 16.41
C VAL A 18 -14.39 -12.45 17.54
N GLN A 19 -14.85 -11.20 17.63
CA GLN A 19 -15.77 -10.75 18.67
C GLN A 19 -16.95 -9.99 18.05
N GLU A 20 -18.10 -10.04 18.70
CA GLU A 20 -19.24 -9.19 18.38
C GLU A 20 -18.96 -7.74 18.77
N ARG A 21 -19.25 -6.81 17.87
CA ARG A 21 -19.06 -5.37 18.09
C ARG A 21 -20.35 -4.62 17.75
N PRO A 22 -20.67 -3.53 18.47
CA PRO A 22 -21.82 -2.71 18.12
C PRO A 22 -21.62 -2.09 16.73
N VAL A 23 -22.67 -2.14 15.91
CA VAL A 23 -22.74 -1.36 14.66
C VAL A 23 -22.98 0.09 15.03
N GLN A 24 -22.17 1.00 14.50
CA GLN A 24 -22.36 2.43 14.70
C GLN A 24 -23.62 2.91 13.95
N PRO A 25 -24.49 3.72 14.57
CA PRO A 25 -25.67 4.26 13.87
C PRO A 25 -25.29 5.06 12.63
N VAL A 26 -26.12 4.99 11.59
CA VAL A 26 -25.92 5.76 10.35
C VAL A 26 -26.35 7.21 10.58
N GLY A 27 -25.39 8.13 10.57
CA GLY A 27 -25.66 9.57 10.57
C GLY A 27 -26.15 10.08 9.22
N ASP A 28 -26.60 11.35 9.19
CA ASP A 28 -27.21 11.95 7.99
C ASP A 28 -26.33 11.92 6.73
N ASN A 29 -25.00 11.99 6.87
CA ASN A 29 -24.03 11.98 5.77
C ASN A 29 -23.26 10.66 5.65
N ASP A 30 -23.67 9.65 6.40
CA ASP A 30 -22.97 8.38 6.52
C ASP A 30 -23.61 7.31 5.64
N VAL A 31 -22.89 6.22 5.44
CA VAL A 31 -23.40 5.00 4.84
C VAL A 31 -23.01 3.82 5.72
N LEU A 32 -23.87 2.81 5.79
CA LEU A 32 -23.54 1.51 6.35
C LEU A 32 -23.10 0.59 5.23
N VAL A 33 -21.89 0.01 5.35
CA VAL A 33 -21.34 -0.94 4.39
C VAL A 33 -21.32 -2.33 5.01
N GLU A 34 -21.94 -3.30 4.31
CA GLU A 34 -21.70 -4.73 4.52
C GLU A 34 -20.36 -5.06 3.88
N VAL A 35 -19.32 -5.20 4.71
CA VAL A 35 -17.95 -5.38 4.25
C VAL A 35 -17.82 -6.83 3.76
N ILE A 36 -17.42 -7.01 2.50
CA ILE A 36 -17.30 -8.35 1.91
C ILE A 36 -15.86 -8.84 1.98
N SER A 37 -14.89 -7.98 1.68
CA SER A 37 -13.49 -8.35 1.51
C SER A 37 -12.57 -7.35 2.19
N THR A 38 -11.55 -7.82 2.90
CA THR A 38 -10.52 -6.98 3.52
C THR A 38 -9.14 -7.55 3.29
N GLY A 39 -8.25 -6.81 2.63
CA GLY A 39 -6.84 -7.15 2.54
C GLY A 39 -6.11 -6.99 3.88
N ILE A 40 -5.14 -7.86 4.14
CA ILE A 40 -4.22 -7.72 5.28
C ILE A 40 -2.99 -6.93 4.82
N CYS A 41 -2.62 -5.93 5.60
CA CYS A 41 -1.41 -5.14 5.38
C CYS A 41 -0.30 -5.51 6.37
N GLY A 42 0.96 -5.22 6.01
CA GLY A 42 2.08 -5.35 6.95
C GLY A 42 1.94 -4.45 8.18
N SER A 43 1.26 -3.32 8.06
CA SER A 43 0.93 -2.44 9.20
C SER A 43 -0.05 -3.08 10.20
N ASP A 44 -1.00 -3.90 9.73
CA ASP A 44 -1.88 -4.65 10.64
C ASP A 44 -1.05 -5.67 11.45
N CYS A 45 -0.07 -6.33 10.82
CA CYS A 45 0.86 -7.23 11.50
C CYS A 45 1.76 -6.49 12.49
N HIS A 46 2.25 -5.29 12.16
CA HIS A 46 3.04 -4.48 13.09
C HIS A 46 2.24 -4.09 14.34
N ASN A 47 0.94 -3.77 14.20
CA ASN A 47 0.07 -3.58 15.34
C ASN A 47 -0.11 -4.90 16.11
N TRP A 48 -0.46 -5.98 15.43
CA TRP A 48 -0.67 -7.29 16.02
C TRP A 48 0.53 -7.79 16.84
N GLU A 49 1.76 -7.57 16.38
CA GLU A 49 3.02 -7.91 17.06
C GLU A 49 3.35 -7.01 18.27
N SER A 50 2.67 -5.87 18.41
CA SER A 50 2.95 -4.90 19.47
C SER A 50 2.44 -5.39 20.82
N ASP A 51 3.16 -5.02 21.89
CA ASP A 51 2.69 -5.25 23.27
C ASP A 51 1.79 -4.10 23.78
N LYS A 52 1.64 -3.03 22.98
CA LYS A 52 0.87 -1.83 23.35
C LYS A 52 -0.59 -1.93 22.93
N VAL A 53 -1.32 -2.87 23.52
CA VAL A 53 -2.80 -2.89 23.38
C VAL A 53 -3.37 -1.82 24.30
N SER A 54 -3.52 -0.59 23.81
CA SER A 54 -4.15 0.48 24.59
C SER A 54 -5.66 0.23 24.76
N LYS A 55 -6.31 -0.34 23.73
CA LYS A 55 -7.73 -0.73 23.68
C LYS A 55 -7.88 -1.90 22.72
N GLN A 56 -8.78 -2.84 23.01
CA GLN A 56 -9.16 -3.92 22.08
C GLN A 56 -9.69 -3.31 20.77
N LEU A 57 -8.81 -3.23 19.77
CA LEU A 57 -8.99 -2.47 18.53
C LEU A 57 -9.36 -3.41 17.40
N VAL A 58 -10.37 -3.05 16.60
CA VAL A 58 -10.64 -3.76 15.34
C VAL A 58 -9.53 -3.43 14.35
N LEU A 59 -8.93 -4.43 13.69
CA LEU A 59 -7.87 -4.22 12.70
C LEU A 59 -8.42 -4.00 11.28
N GLY A 60 -7.53 -3.79 10.30
CA GLY A 60 -7.84 -3.74 8.88
C GLY A 60 -8.26 -2.37 8.36
N HIS A 61 -7.81 -2.07 7.14
CA HIS A 61 -8.01 -0.79 6.47
C HIS A 61 -8.00 -0.89 4.94
N GLU A 62 -8.05 -2.11 4.40
CA GLU A 62 -8.05 -2.38 2.96
C GLU A 62 -9.36 -3.09 2.57
N SER A 63 -10.50 -2.42 2.77
CA SER A 63 -11.82 -3.07 2.72
C SER A 63 -12.71 -2.61 1.57
N ALA A 64 -13.58 -3.51 1.12
CA ALA A 64 -14.64 -3.23 0.17
C ALA A 64 -15.92 -4.00 0.52
N GLY A 65 -17.07 -3.48 0.08
CA GLY A 65 -18.36 -4.06 0.41
C GLY A 65 -19.53 -3.47 -0.36
N ILE A 66 -20.73 -3.69 0.17
CA ILE A 66 -22.01 -3.25 -0.41
C ILE A 66 -22.69 -2.28 0.56
N ILE A 67 -23.17 -1.15 0.05
CA ILE A 67 -23.97 -0.21 0.87
C ILE A 67 -25.30 -0.86 1.25
N LYS A 68 -25.63 -0.87 2.55
CA LYS A 68 -26.89 -1.38 3.12
C LYS A 68 -27.86 -0.30 3.55
N GLU A 69 -27.32 0.85 3.98
CA GLU A 69 -28.10 1.97 4.44
C GLU A 69 -27.38 3.27 4.06
N VAL A 70 -28.15 4.31 3.75
CA VAL A 70 -27.64 5.64 3.42
C VAL A 70 -28.31 6.66 4.32
N GLY A 71 -27.52 7.60 4.83
CA GLY A 71 -28.01 8.74 5.59
C GLY A 71 -28.87 9.66 4.73
N LYS A 72 -29.81 10.35 5.36
CA LYS A 72 -30.83 11.18 4.65
C LYS A 72 -30.27 12.33 3.81
N ALA A 73 -29.04 12.78 4.07
CA ALA A 73 -28.37 13.85 3.32
C ALA A 73 -27.45 13.31 2.21
N VAL A 74 -27.26 11.99 2.12
CA VAL A 74 -26.47 11.35 1.06
C VAL A 74 -27.30 11.28 -0.21
N THR A 75 -26.80 11.90 -1.28
CA THR A 75 -27.50 12.01 -2.58
C THR A 75 -26.75 11.37 -3.74
N ASP A 76 -25.48 11.03 -3.55
CA ASP A 76 -24.56 10.53 -4.56
C ASP A 76 -24.16 9.05 -4.34
N ARG A 77 -24.81 8.37 -3.40
CA ARG A 77 -24.66 6.94 -3.12
C ARG A 77 -26.01 6.27 -2.92
N SER A 78 -26.08 4.97 -3.22
CA SER A 78 -27.32 4.20 -3.10
C SER A 78 -27.10 2.84 -2.45
N VAL A 79 -28.13 2.33 -1.76
CA VAL A 79 -28.17 0.95 -1.27
C VAL A 79 -27.95 -0.02 -2.44
N GLY A 80 -27.20 -1.09 -2.19
CA GLY A 80 -26.81 -2.10 -3.20
C GLY A 80 -25.55 -1.75 -3.99
N GLN A 81 -25.02 -0.52 -3.87
CA GLN A 81 -23.82 -0.11 -4.57
C GLN A 81 -22.58 -0.77 -3.98
N ARG A 82 -21.70 -1.29 -4.85
CA ARG A 82 -20.37 -1.80 -4.48
C ARG A 82 -19.41 -0.64 -4.26
N VAL A 83 -18.72 -0.65 -3.12
CA VAL A 83 -17.82 0.44 -2.71
C VAL A 83 -16.55 -0.09 -2.07
N ALA A 84 -15.41 0.50 -2.44
CA ALA A 84 -14.16 0.38 -1.71
C ALA A 84 -14.17 1.44 -0.60
N ILE A 85 -13.71 1.08 0.60
CA ILE A 85 -13.67 1.98 1.74
C ILE A 85 -12.30 2.66 1.76
N GLU A 86 -12.29 3.99 1.65
CA GLU A 86 -11.10 4.82 1.86
C GLU A 86 -10.91 5.06 3.37
N PRO A 87 -9.93 4.42 4.05
CA PRO A 87 -9.83 4.37 5.52
C PRO A 87 -9.43 5.69 6.21
N GLY A 88 -9.16 6.75 5.45
CA GLY A 88 -8.66 8.03 5.98
C GLY A 88 -9.78 9.03 6.28
N PHE A 89 -9.98 9.36 7.55
CA PHE A 89 -10.89 10.40 7.99
C PHE A 89 -10.14 11.74 8.12
N ALA A 90 -9.91 12.41 7.01
CA ALA A 90 -9.36 13.75 7.02
C ALA A 90 -10.36 14.73 7.64
N CYS A 91 -9.89 15.72 8.41
CA CYS A 91 -10.80 16.65 9.09
C CYS A 91 -11.47 17.67 8.16
N MET A 92 -10.98 17.80 6.92
CA MET A 92 -11.48 18.74 5.90
C MET A 92 -11.44 20.22 6.29
N ALA A 93 -10.74 20.57 7.38
CA ALA A 93 -10.74 21.92 7.95
C ALA A 93 -9.34 22.50 8.20
N CYS A 94 -8.30 21.66 8.36
CA CYS A 94 -6.92 22.14 8.56
C CYS A 94 -6.30 22.65 7.25
N GLU A 95 -5.20 23.41 7.36
CA GLU A 95 -4.48 23.97 6.20
C GLU A 95 -4.14 22.92 5.14
N PHE A 96 -3.68 21.72 5.55
CA PHE A 96 -3.32 20.66 4.62
C PHE A 96 -4.51 20.17 3.81
N CYS A 97 -5.68 20.04 4.45
CA CYS A 97 -6.91 19.66 3.77
C CYS A 97 -7.37 20.75 2.79
N ALA A 98 -7.26 22.03 3.18
CA ALA A 98 -7.60 23.16 2.32
C ALA A 98 -6.73 23.22 1.05
N PHE A 99 -5.47 22.76 1.13
CA PHE A 99 -4.57 22.63 -0.03
C PHE A 99 -4.66 21.26 -0.75
N GLY A 100 -5.63 20.41 -0.42
CA GLY A 100 -5.83 19.11 -1.07
C GLY A 100 -4.88 17.99 -0.61
N ASN A 101 -4.07 18.23 0.43
CA ASN A 101 -3.12 17.27 1.01
C ASN A 101 -3.73 16.53 2.20
N THR A 102 -4.87 15.86 1.99
CA THR A 102 -5.62 15.16 3.04
C THR A 102 -4.83 14.02 3.70
N ASN A 103 -3.87 13.43 3.00
CA ASN A 103 -3.00 12.35 3.49
C ASN A 103 -2.10 12.75 4.68
N VAL A 104 -1.79 14.04 4.80
CA VAL A 104 -1.01 14.64 5.89
C VAL A 104 -1.85 15.58 6.76
N CYS A 105 -3.18 15.37 6.78
CA CYS A 105 -4.08 16.10 7.66
C CYS A 105 -3.59 16.06 9.12
N ALA A 106 -3.53 17.23 9.76
CA ALA A 106 -3.07 17.38 11.15
C ALA A 106 -3.95 16.64 12.17
N ASN A 107 -5.21 16.42 11.84
CA ASN A 107 -6.21 15.78 12.70
C ASN A 107 -6.74 14.49 12.07
N LEU A 108 -5.90 13.80 11.30
CA LEU A 108 -6.30 12.59 10.60
C LEU A 108 -6.62 11.48 11.61
N LYS A 109 -7.79 10.86 11.43
CA LYS A 109 -8.09 9.54 11.99
C LYS A 109 -8.00 8.49 10.89
N TYR A 110 -7.62 7.27 11.22
CA TYR A 110 -7.35 6.24 10.21
C TYR A 110 -7.79 4.87 10.71
N CYS A 111 -8.58 4.15 9.93
CA CYS A 111 -9.07 2.81 10.30
C CYS A 111 -7.92 1.88 10.71
N GLY A 112 -8.09 1.14 11.80
CA GLY A 112 -7.11 0.17 12.29
C GLY A 112 -5.91 0.79 13.00
N LEU A 113 -5.93 2.10 13.28
CA LEU A 113 -4.95 2.80 14.11
C LEU A 113 -5.64 3.43 15.31
N ASP A 114 -5.13 3.17 16.53
CA ASP A 114 -5.66 3.74 17.77
C ASP A 114 -5.80 5.28 17.65
N PRO A 115 -6.97 5.87 17.98
CA PRO A 115 -8.15 5.27 18.62
C PRO A 115 -9.30 4.87 17.67
N THR A 116 -9.02 4.67 16.39
CA THR A 116 -10.04 4.42 15.35
C THR A 116 -10.10 2.94 14.99
N ASP A 117 -11.22 2.30 15.34
CA ASP A 117 -11.49 0.92 14.94
C ASP A 117 -11.38 0.75 13.42
N GLY A 118 -10.86 -0.41 13.02
CA GLY A 118 -10.65 -0.81 11.64
C GLY A 118 -11.91 -1.34 10.96
N THR A 119 -11.67 -1.88 9.77
CA THR A 119 -12.68 -2.30 8.79
C THR A 119 -12.71 -3.81 8.57
N LEU A 120 -11.90 -4.59 9.31
CA LEU A 120 -11.94 -6.05 9.33
C LEU A 120 -13.12 -6.54 10.21
N CYS A 121 -14.34 -6.25 9.76
CA CYS A 121 -15.60 -6.58 10.40
C CYS A 121 -16.68 -6.90 9.35
N GLN A 122 -17.88 -7.27 9.77
CA GLN A 122 -18.99 -7.55 8.85
C GLN A 122 -19.77 -6.30 8.43
N LEU A 123 -19.86 -5.30 9.31
CA LEU A 123 -20.60 -4.06 9.10
C LEU A 123 -19.78 -2.86 9.57
N PHE A 124 -19.65 -1.86 8.71
CA PHE A 124 -18.89 -0.64 9.00
C PHE A 124 -19.65 0.61 8.54
N THR A 125 -19.82 1.55 9.46
CA THR A 125 -20.43 2.86 9.16
C THR A 125 -19.34 3.88 8.91
N CYS A 126 -19.41 4.59 7.79
CA CYS A 126 -18.43 5.62 7.42
C CYS A 126 -19.10 6.79 6.71
N LYS A 127 -18.35 7.87 6.47
CA LYS A 127 -18.83 8.97 5.63
C LYS A 127 -19.07 8.46 4.21
N SER A 128 -20.16 8.88 3.59
CA SER A 128 -20.45 8.59 2.16
C SER A 128 -19.26 8.90 1.23
N SER A 129 -18.50 9.96 1.53
CA SER A 129 -17.29 10.35 0.79
C SER A 129 -16.15 9.33 0.85
N MET A 130 -16.13 8.45 1.86
CA MET A 130 -15.13 7.37 1.98
C MET A 130 -15.55 6.11 1.23
N ALA A 131 -16.82 5.97 0.85
CA ALA A 131 -17.32 4.84 0.12
C ALA A 131 -17.17 5.12 -1.39
N VAL A 132 -16.07 4.65 -2.00
CA VAL A 132 -15.74 4.92 -3.40
C VAL A 132 -16.35 3.84 -4.29
N PRO A 133 -17.28 4.17 -5.20
CA PRO A 133 -17.94 3.18 -6.04
C PRO A 133 -16.99 2.46 -7.00
N PHE A 134 -17.24 1.18 -7.23
CA PHE A 134 -16.52 0.41 -8.24
C PHE A 134 -17.47 -0.52 -9.03
N PRO A 135 -17.14 -0.84 -10.30
CA PRO A 135 -17.99 -1.65 -11.18
C PRO A 135 -17.95 -3.15 -10.85
N GLU A 136 -18.96 -3.90 -11.34
CA GLU A 136 -19.11 -5.33 -11.03
C GLU A 136 -18.01 -6.23 -11.59
N ASN A 137 -17.25 -5.77 -12.59
CA ASN A 137 -16.19 -6.56 -13.22
C ASN A 137 -14.92 -6.70 -12.36
N ILE A 138 -14.84 -6.00 -11.22
CA ILE A 138 -13.79 -6.19 -10.21
C ILE A 138 -14.29 -7.22 -9.19
N SER A 139 -13.53 -8.30 -8.99
CA SER A 139 -13.90 -9.34 -8.02
C SER A 139 -13.80 -8.83 -6.58
N TRP A 140 -14.40 -9.54 -5.62
CA TRP A 140 -14.31 -9.16 -4.21
C TRP A 140 -12.89 -9.30 -3.67
N GLU A 141 -12.15 -10.31 -4.09
CA GLU A 141 -10.75 -10.49 -3.74
C GLU A 141 -9.90 -9.30 -4.22
N GLU A 142 -10.08 -8.87 -5.47
CA GLU A 142 -9.42 -7.68 -6.02
C GLU A 142 -9.85 -6.40 -5.30
N ALA A 143 -11.13 -6.31 -4.91
CA ALA A 143 -11.66 -5.15 -4.20
C ALA A 143 -11.00 -4.96 -2.82
N GLY A 144 -10.68 -6.06 -2.12
CA GLY A 144 -9.88 -6.05 -0.89
C GLY A 144 -8.42 -5.57 -1.07
N ALA A 145 -7.96 -5.37 -2.31
CA ALA A 145 -6.62 -4.87 -2.63
C ALA A 145 -6.63 -3.52 -3.37
N ILE A 146 -7.76 -2.82 -3.46
CA ILE A 146 -7.85 -1.47 -4.07
C ILE A 146 -7.05 -0.44 -3.28
N GLN A 147 -7.11 -0.48 -1.95
CA GLN A 147 -6.41 0.49 -1.09
C GLN A 147 -4.89 0.50 -1.34
N PRO A 148 -4.17 -0.64 -1.33
CA PRO A 148 -2.74 -0.62 -1.56
C PRO A 148 -2.40 -0.27 -3.01
N LEU A 149 -3.28 -0.55 -3.98
CA LEU A 149 -3.12 -0.04 -5.35
C LEU A 149 -3.22 1.50 -5.41
N ALA A 150 -4.13 2.12 -4.64
CA ALA A 150 -4.22 3.57 -4.54
C ALA A 150 -2.95 4.20 -3.94
N ILE A 151 -2.26 3.51 -3.01
CA ILE A 151 -0.93 3.93 -2.53
C ILE A 151 0.09 3.93 -3.68
N ALA A 152 0.10 2.90 -4.53
CA ALA A 152 0.98 2.87 -5.70
C ALA A 152 0.68 3.99 -6.71
N VAL A 153 -0.61 4.34 -6.90
CA VAL A 153 -1.02 5.52 -7.70
C VAL A 153 -0.48 6.82 -7.10
N GLN A 154 -0.61 7.03 -5.79
CA GLN A 154 -0.04 8.18 -5.11
C GLN A 154 1.47 8.27 -5.34
N LEU A 155 2.16 7.14 -5.21
CA LEU A 155 3.60 7.08 -5.41
C LEU A 155 3.98 7.46 -6.84
N ALA A 156 3.28 6.93 -7.83
CA ALA A 156 3.47 7.28 -9.23
C ALA A 156 3.26 8.78 -9.48
N ARG A 157 2.23 9.38 -8.88
CA ARG A 157 1.99 10.85 -8.91
C ARG A 157 3.13 11.62 -8.24
N ARG A 158 3.62 11.15 -7.09
CA ARG A 158 4.74 11.80 -6.36
C ARG A 158 6.06 11.75 -7.11
N ALA A 159 6.32 10.65 -7.81
CA ALA A 159 7.45 10.45 -8.71
C ALA A 159 7.30 11.16 -10.07
N ALA A 160 6.10 11.65 -10.40
CA ALA A 160 5.76 12.15 -11.72
C ALA A 160 6.10 11.14 -12.84
N LEU A 161 5.72 9.87 -12.62
CA LEU A 161 6.00 8.78 -13.56
C LEU A 161 5.40 9.07 -14.94
N ASN A 162 6.21 8.88 -15.98
CA ASN A 162 5.81 9.04 -17.37
C ASN A 162 6.57 8.07 -18.29
N SER A 163 6.16 8.03 -19.57
CA SER A 163 6.57 7.00 -20.52
C SER A 163 8.02 7.06 -20.98
N HIS A 164 8.75 8.16 -20.77
CA HIS A 164 10.14 8.27 -21.20
C HIS A 164 11.14 7.79 -20.14
N GLN A 165 10.66 7.57 -18.91
CA GLN A 165 11.52 7.33 -17.77
C GLN A 165 11.97 5.88 -17.62
N THR A 166 13.11 5.73 -16.97
CA THR A 166 13.63 4.48 -16.40
C THR A 166 13.41 4.47 -14.89
N LEU A 167 12.92 3.35 -14.37
CA LEU A 167 12.53 3.18 -12.97
C LEU A 167 13.28 2.01 -12.33
N ALA A 168 13.95 2.27 -11.21
CA ALA A 168 14.48 1.24 -10.32
C ALA A 168 13.56 1.09 -9.09
N ILE A 169 13.16 -0.13 -8.74
CA ILE A 169 12.34 -0.42 -7.55
C ILE A 169 13.12 -1.38 -6.64
N PHE A 170 13.48 -0.92 -5.45
CA PHE A 170 14.19 -1.71 -4.45
C PHE A 170 13.18 -2.33 -3.48
N GLY A 171 12.88 -3.60 -3.71
CA GLY A 171 11.90 -4.42 -2.99
C GLY A 171 10.85 -5.01 -3.96
N CYS A 172 10.76 -6.34 -4.02
CA CYS A 172 9.73 -7.09 -4.75
C CYS A 172 8.63 -7.63 -3.83
N GLY A 173 8.40 -6.95 -2.70
CA GLY A 173 7.23 -7.17 -1.86
C GLY A 173 5.94 -6.61 -2.50
N PRO A 174 4.80 -6.72 -1.80
CA PRO A 174 3.49 -6.34 -2.33
C PRO A 174 3.45 -4.90 -2.85
N LEU A 175 4.01 -3.95 -2.09
CA LEU A 175 4.09 -2.54 -2.50
C LEU A 175 4.92 -2.37 -3.79
N GLY A 176 6.10 -3.01 -3.86
CA GLY A 176 6.96 -2.95 -5.04
C GLY A 176 6.30 -3.49 -6.30
N LEU A 177 5.56 -4.60 -6.18
CA LEU A 177 4.81 -5.20 -7.28
C LEU A 177 3.63 -4.33 -7.72
N LEU A 178 2.93 -3.67 -6.79
CA LEU A 178 1.89 -2.70 -7.13
C LEU A 178 2.45 -1.47 -7.86
N ILE A 179 3.62 -0.99 -7.45
CA ILE A 179 4.32 0.12 -8.13
C ILE A 179 4.72 -0.30 -9.53
N LEU A 180 5.25 -1.52 -9.71
CA LEU A 180 5.51 -2.10 -11.03
C LEU A 180 4.24 -2.08 -11.90
N ALA A 181 3.11 -2.55 -11.37
CA ALA A 181 1.85 -2.60 -12.12
C ALA A 181 1.37 -1.21 -12.56
N VAL A 182 1.37 -0.22 -11.65
CA VAL A 182 1.00 1.16 -11.97
C VAL A 182 1.98 1.79 -12.96
N ALA A 183 3.28 1.59 -12.78
CA ALA A 183 4.31 2.11 -13.68
C ALA A 183 4.16 1.55 -15.10
N LYS A 184 3.82 0.26 -15.25
CA LYS A 184 3.48 -0.33 -16.55
C LYS A 184 2.23 0.31 -17.15
N ALA A 185 1.18 0.48 -16.37
CA ALA A 185 -0.05 1.12 -16.84
C ALA A 185 0.18 2.59 -17.26
N TYR A 186 1.17 3.27 -16.68
CA TYR A 186 1.58 4.63 -17.02
C TYR A 186 2.60 4.68 -18.17
N GLY A 187 2.99 3.52 -18.71
CA GLY A 187 3.84 3.40 -19.89
C GLY A 187 5.33 3.62 -19.63
N VAL A 188 5.81 3.53 -18.39
CA VAL A 188 7.24 3.70 -18.03
C VAL A 188 8.12 2.77 -18.87
N ARG A 189 9.12 3.34 -19.55
CA ARG A 189 9.90 2.67 -20.61
C ARG A 189 10.65 1.43 -20.15
N LYS A 190 11.27 1.48 -18.98
CA LYS A 190 12.07 0.39 -18.43
C LYS A 190 11.94 0.38 -16.90
N ILE A 191 11.54 -0.76 -16.36
CA ILE A 191 11.29 -0.96 -14.93
C ILE A 191 12.17 -2.11 -14.47
N VAL A 192 13.07 -1.83 -13.53
CA VAL A 192 14.05 -2.78 -13.00
C VAL A 192 13.77 -2.98 -11.52
N MET A 193 13.70 -4.23 -11.08
CA MET A 193 13.41 -4.55 -9.69
C MET A 193 14.58 -5.23 -8.99
N PHE A 194 14.69 -5.00 -7.69
CA PHE A 194 15.72 -5.57 -6.84
C PHE A 194 15.08 -6.22 -5.63
N ASP A 195 15.55 -7.40 -5.24
CA ASP A 195 15.14 -8.08 -4.01
C ASP A 195 16.26 -9.04 -3.58
N ILE A 196 16.31 -9.38 -2.29
CA ILE A 196 17.28 -10.35 -1.78
C ILE A 196 16.88 -11.80 -2.09
N GLU A 197 15.62 -12.02 -2.48
CA GLU A 197 15.07 -13.34 -2.75
C GLU A 197 14.82 -13.56 -4.25
N GLN A 198 15.48 -14.57 -4.83
CA GLN A 198 15.37 -14.90 -6.26
C GLN A 198 13.93 -15.23 -6.67
N SER A 199 13.17 -15.94 -5.83
CA SER A 199 11.77 -16.30 -6.09
C SER A 199 10.88 -15.06 -6.33
N ARG A 200 11.14 -13.96 -5.62
CA ARG A 200 10.42 -12.69 -5.75
C ARG A 200 10.82 -11.95 -7.02
N ILE A 201 12.10 -12.02 -7.40
CA ILE A 201 12.57 -11.51 -8.70
C ILE A 201 11.91 -12.27 -9.85
N ASP A 202 11.87 -13.61 -9.79
CA ASP A 202 11.27 -14.45 -10.82
C ASP A 202 9.78 -14.11 -10.98
N PHE A 203 9.07 -13.92 -9.86
CA PHE A 203 7.69 -13.47 -9.88
C PHE A 203 7.55 -12.06 -10.49
N ALA A 204 8.40 -11.11 -10.09
CA ALA A 204 8.37 -9.75 -10.63
C ALA A 204 8.59 -9.72 -12.15
N LEU A 205 9.51 -10.53 -12.67
CA LEU A 205 9.73 -10.70 -14.11
C LEU A 205 8.50 -11.27 -14.81
N LYS A 206 7.90 -12.32 -14.27
CA LYS A 206 6.64 -12.89 -14.79
C LYS A 206 5.48 -11.88 -14.76
N TYR A 207 5.43 -11.04 -13.72
CA TYR A 207 4.42 -10.01 -13.55
C TYR A 207 4.67 -8.77 -14.44
N GLY A 208 5.90 -8.64 -14.97
CA GLY A 208 6.24 -7.76 -16.08
C GLY A 208 7.30 -6.71 -15.79
N ALA A 209 8.16 -6.92 -14.80
CA ALA A 209 9.42 -6.20 -14.72
C ALA A 209 10.26 -6.48 -15.98
N HIS A 210 11.00 -5.47 -16.45
CA HIS A 210 11.85 -5.61 -17.64
C HIS A 210 13.18 -6.31 -17.31
N ALA A 211 13.65 -6.16 -16.07
CA ALA A 211 14.81 -6.84 -15.53
C ALA A 211 14.67 -6.93 -14.00
N GLY A 212 15.39 -7.88 -13.41
CA GLY A 212 15.38 -8.12 -11.97
C GLY A 212 16.72 -8.64 -11.50
N PHE A 213 17.16 -8.20 -10.33
CA PHE A 213 18.48 -8.53 -9.80
C PHE A 213 18.43 -8.88 -8.32
N VAL A 214 19.20 -9.89 -7.93
CA VAL A 214 19.50 -10.20 -6.54
C VAL A 214 20.84 -9.55 -6.17
N PRO A 215 20.86 -8.49 -5.34
CA PRO A 215 22.11 -7.88 -4.92
C PRO A 215 22.97 -8.86 -4.14
N PRO A 216 24.28 -8.93 -4.40
CA PRO A 216 25.17 -9.75 -3.60
C PRO A 216 25.21 -9.23 -2.16
N ARG A 217 25.49 -10.12 -1.21
CA ARG A 217 25.72 -9.70 0.17
C ARG A 217 26.98 -8.83 0.22
N ARG A 218 26.85 -7.62 0.78
CA ARG A 218 28.00 -6.74 1.02
C ARG A 218 29.02 -7.42 1.93
N GLU A 219 30.27 -7.45 1.51
CA GLU A 219 31.41 -7.87 2.34
C GLU A 219 31.59 -6.92 3.53
N GLU A 220 31.90 -7.45 4.71
CA GLU A 220 32.00 -6.64 5.94
C GLU A 220 33.10 -5.57 5.86
N SER A 221 34.20 -5.87 5.16
CA SER A 221 35.33 -4.96 4.93
C SER A 221 34.99 -3.76 4.04
N LYS A 222 33.96 -3.89 3.19
CA LYS A 222 33.61 -2.89 2.18
C LYS A 222 32.67 -1.85 2.75
N GLN A 223 32.93 -0.57 2.54
CA GLN A 223 32.06 0.49 3.07
C GLN A 223 30.66 0.43 2.40
N PRO A 224 29.56 0.70 3.13
CA PRO A 224 28.20 0.63 2.56
C PRO A 224 28.00 1.48 1.31
N LEU A 225 28.53 2.71 1.31
CA LEU A 225 28.41 3.63 0.17
C LEU A 225 29.23 3.14 -1.04
N GLU A 226 30.45 2.67 -0.80
CA GLU A 226 31.32 2.12 -1.85
C GLU A 226 30.66 0.91 -2.54
N PHE A 227 30.09 0.00 -1.74
CA PHE A 227 29.28 -1.11 -2.25
C PHE A 227 28.11 -0.61 -3.11
N ALA A 228 27.31 0.33 -2.59
CA ALA A 228 26.15 0.85 -3.31
C ALA A 228 26.53 1.51 -4.64
N GLN A 229 27.62 2.28 -4.66
CA GLN A 229 28.11 2.95 -5.87
C GLN A 229 28.60 1.95 -6.92
N GLU A 230 29.44 0.99 -6.53
CA GLU A 230 29.98 0.01 -7.47
C GLU A 230 28.90 -0.90 -8.03
N TYR A 231 28.02 -1.42 -7.17
CA TYR A 231 26.96 -2.33 -7.60
C TYR A 231 25.96 -1.62 -8.51
N THR A 232 25.51 -0.41 -8.16
CA THR A 232 24.59 0.32 -9.04
C THR A 232 25.23 0.71 -10.37
N LYS A 233 26.53 1.06 -10.38
CA LYS A 233 27.28 1.33 -11.61
C LYS A 233 27.38 0.09 -12.51
N SER A 234 27.64 -1.10 -11.95
CA SER A 234 27.70 -2.33 -12.73
C SER A 234 26.35 -2.66 -13.36
N ILE A 235 25.25 -2.52 -12.60
CA ILE A 235 23.89 -2.76 -13.10
C ILE A 235 23.49 -1.77 -14.20
N ILE A 236 23.80 -0.48 -14.02
CA ILE A 236 23.54 0.54 -15.06
C ILE A 236 24.27 0.20 -16.35
N ALA A 237 25.53 -0.22 -16.25
CA ALA A 237 26.33 -0.64 -17.41
C ALA A 237 25.77 -1.91 -18.07
N GLU A 238 25.44 -2.94 -17.29
CA GLU A 238 24.84 -4.20 -17.79
C GLU A 238 23.52 -3.94 -18.53
N LEU A 239 22.70 -3.02 -18.02
CA LEU A 239 21.40 -2.68 -18.61
C LEU A 239 21.49 -1.72 -19.81
N GLY A 240 22.69 -1.21 -20.12
CA GLY A 240 22.90 -0.19 -21.15
C GLY A 240 22.11 1.10 -20.88
N ILE A 241 21.89 1.46 -19.61
CA ILE A 241 21.21 2.69 -19.23
C ILE A 241 22.25 3.82 -19.21
N GLU A 242 21.97 4.91 -19.91
CA GLU A 242 22.86 6.06 -19.95
C GLU A 242 22.71 6.90 -18.66
N HIS A 243 23.81 7.21 -17.98
CA HIS A 243 23.90 8.09 -16.80
C HIS A 243 23.11 7.69 -15.54
N GLY A 244 22.27 6.65 -15.56
CA GLY A 244 21.50 6.16 -14.42
C GLY A 244 19.99 6.30 -14.58
N PHE A 245 19.24 5.91 -13.54
CA PHE A 245 17.77 5.90 -13.57
C PHE A 245 17.17 7.30 -13.41
N ASP A 246 16.03 7.54 -14.06
CA ASP A 246 15.23 8.77 -13.86
C ASP A 246 14.59 8.79 -12.47
N VAL A 247 14.05 7.65 -12.06
CA VAL A 247 13.35 7.47 -10.80
C VAL A 247 13.86 6.21 -10.11
N ALA A 248 14.07 6.30 -8.81
CA ALA A 248 14.32 5.17 -7.94
C ALA A 248 13.27 5.16 -6.82
N VAL A 249 12.77 3.98 -6.46
CA VAL A 249 11.82 3.82 -5.36
C VAL A 249 12.41 2.84 -4.35
N GLU A 250 12.57 3.32 -3.13
CA GLU A 250 12.95 2.48 -1.99
C GLU A 250 11.65 1.95 -1.36
N ALA A 251 11.38 0.65 -1.53
CA ALA A 251 10.16 -0.03 -1.07
C ALA A 251 10.44 -1.16 -0.07
N SER A 252 11.67 -1.29 0.42
CA SER A 252 12.10 -2.35 1.35
C SER A 252 12.26 -1.87 2.79
N GLY A 253 12.58 -0.59 3.00
CA GLY A 253 12.95 -0.03 4.31
C GLY A 253 14.40 -0.34 4.72
N ALA A 254 15.19 -1.02 3.89
CA ALA A 254 16.58 -1.33 4.19
C ALA A 254 17.51 -0.16 3.86
N GLU A 255 18.42 0.17 4.79
CA GLU A 255 19.40 1.27 4.61
C GLU A 255 20.23 1.12 3.33
N VAL A 256 20.71 -0.09 3.04
CA VAL A 256 21.49 -0.35 1.83
C VAL A 256 20.68 -0.11 0.56
N CYS A 257 19.37 -0.37 0.58
CA CYS A 257 18.48 -0.09 -0.55
C CYS A 257 18.27 1.41 -0.73
N ALA A 258 18.16 2.19 0.35
CA ALA A 258 18.10 3.65 0.26
C ALA A 258 19.40 4.24 -0.34
N GLN A 259 20.55 3.70 0.05
CA GLN A 259 21.85 4.09 -0.51
C GLN A 259 21.95 3.73 -1.99
N MET A 260 21.61 2.50 -2.37
CA MET A 260 21.59 2.06 -3.78
C MET A 260 20.59 2.87 -4.61
N ALA A 261 19.39 3.16 -4.10
CA ALA A 261 18.41 3.99 -4.79
C ALA A 261 19.00 5.35 -5.16
N ILE A 262 19.64 6.04 -4.21
CA ILE A 262 20.27 7.34 -4.45
C ILE A 262 21.47 7.23 -5.41
N CYS A 263 22.32 6.22 -5.23
CA CYS A 263 23.49 6.01 -6.10
C CYS A 263 23.11 5.70 -7.55
N SER A 264 21.98 5.02 -7.76
CA SER A 264 21.50 4.58 -9.08
C SER A 264 20.95 5.71 -9.96
N LEU A 265 20.65 6.88 -9.39
CA LEU A 265 20.03 8.00 -10.10
C LEU A 265 21.01 8.73 -11.01
N LYS A 266 20.48 9.19 -12.15
CA LYS A 266 21.13 10.20 -12.99
C LYS A 266 21.02 11.60 -12.37
N ASN A 267 21.73 12.57 -12.93
CA ASN A 267 21.61 13.98 -12.52
C ASN A 267 20.16 14.47 -12.67
N GLY A 268 19.64 15.17 -11.66
CA GLY A 268 18.23 15.60 -11.59
C GLY A 268 17.24 14.49 -11.23
N GLY A 269 17.69 13.25 -11.03
CA GLY A 269 16.81 12.11 -10.76
C GLY A 269 16.04 12.21 -9.44
N THR A 270 14.95 11.43 -9.33
CA THR A 270 14.09 11.44 -8.14
C THR A 270 14.10 10.10 -7.40
N CYS A 271 14.42 10.12 -6.11
CA CYS A 271 14.22 9.01 -5.19
C CYS A 271 12.89 9.18 -4.43
N ILE A 272 12.04 8.16 -4.43
CA ILE A 272 10.89 8.08 -3.53
C ILE A 272 11.18 7.10 -2.40
N GLN A 273 11.14 7.59 -1.16
CA GLN A 273 11.18 6.75 0.05
C GLN A 273 9.76 6.31 0.39
N ALA A 274 9.50 5.01 0.30
CA ALA A 274 8.19 4.41 0.59
C ALA A 274 8.28 3.29 1.64
N GLY A 275 9.38 2.52 1.65
CA GLY A 275 9.64 1.51 2.67
C GLY A 275 9.80 2.13 4.06
N LEU A 276 9.25 1.46 5.08
CA LEU A 276 9.41 1.87 6.47
C LEU A 276 10.57 1.10 7.09
N GLY A 277 11.68 1.81 7.30
CA GLY A 277 12.91 1.29 7.87
C GLY A 277 13.15 1.70 9.32
N LYS A 278 14.43 1.75 9.69
CA LYS A 278 14.86 2.32 10.98
C LYS A 278 14.50 3.82 11.05
N PRO A 279 14.24 4.37 12.24
CA PRO A 279 13.97 5.80 12.42
C PRO A 279 15.08 6.72 11.89
N LEU A 280 16.33 6.25 11.93
CA LEU A 280 17.50 6.93 11.38
C LEU A 280 18.24 5.99 10.44
N THR A 281 18.53 6.50 9.25
CA THR A 281 19.20 5.78 8.16
C THR A 281 20.29 6.66 7.54
N SER A 282 21.45 6.10 7.26
CA SER A 282 22.56 6.82 6.62
C SER A 282 22.42 6.83 5.10
N VAL A 283 22.44 8.01 4.47
CA VAL A 283 22.31 8.19 3.02
C VAL A 283 23.36 9.16 2.46
N PRO A 284 23.79 9.03 1.18
CA PRO A 284 24.86 9.86 0.62
C PRO A 284 24.36 11.23 0.17
N LEU A 285 24.13 12.15 1.12
CA LEU A 285 23.68 13.52 0.85
C LEU A 285 24.65 14.33 -0.02
N PHE A 286 25.94 13.97 -0.08
CA PHE A 286 26.86 14.56 -1.04
C PHE A 286 26.37 14.37 -2.49
N LEU A 287 25.85 13.18 -2.83
CA LEU A 287 25.30 12.91 -4.16
C LEU A 287 24.02 13.70 -4.43
N LEU A 288 23.20 13.93 -3.39
CA LEU A 288 22.01 14.77 -3.50
C LEU A 288 22.38 16.16 -4.02
N THR A 289 23.38 16.80 -3.42
CA THR A 289 23.86 18.11 -3.85
C THR A 289 24.60 18.04 -5.19
N ALA A 290 25.54 17.10 -5.34
CA ALA A 290 26.43 17.04 -6.50
C ALA A 290 25.70 16.70 -7.81
N LYS A 291 24.59 15.97 -7.73
CA LYS A 291 23.78 15.56 -8.89
C LYS A 291 22.43 16.28 -8.96
N GLU A 292 22.16 17.25 -8.08
CA GLU A 292 20.87 17.96 -7.99
C GLU A 292 19.68 16.98 -7.89
N LEU A 293 19.80 15.95 -7.03
CA LEU A 293 18.77 14.94 -6.92
C LEU A 293 17.55 15.47 -6.15
N ASN A 294 16.43 14.76 -6.30
CA ASN A 294 15.23 14.97 -5.51
C ASN A 294 15.03 13.76 -4.60
N ILE A 295 14.81 13.96 -3.30
CA ILE A 295 14.37 12.89 -2.39
C ILE A 295 13.02 13.29 -1.82
N LYS A 296 12.01 12.45 -2.03
CA LYS A 296 10.63 12.71 -1.59
C LYS A 296 10.12 11.53 -0.78
N GLY A 297 9.46 11.81 0.34
CA GLY A 297 8.64 10.83 1.03
C GLY A 297 7.27 10.67 0.35
N THR A 298 6.59 9.58 0.68
CA THR A 298 5.16 9.42 0.39
C THR A 298 4.46 8.82 1.60
N VAL A 299 3.21 9.21 1.80
CA VAL A 299 2.36 8.66 2.85
C VAL A 299 0.94 8.58 2.33
N ARG A 300 0.34 7.38 2.43
CA ARG A 300 -1.03 7.07 2.01
C ARG A 300 -1.30 7.55 0.57
N TYR A 301 -2.26 8.45 0.36
CA TYR A 301 -2.66 8.98 -0.94
C TYR A 301 -3.48 10.26 -0.82
N THR A 302 -3.39 11.14 -1.81
CA THR A 302 -4.24 12.32 -1.95
C THR A 302 -5.55 11.98 -2.67
N PRO A 303 -6.55 12.89 -2.68
CA PRO A 303 -7.83 12.63 -3.34
C PRO A 303 -7.69 12.19 -4.80
N GLY A 304 -8.59 11.30 -5.21
CA GLY A 304 -8.63 10.73 -6.56
C GLY A 304 -7.75 9.51 -6.80
N CYS A 305 -6.82 9.15 -5.91
CA CYS A 305 -5.99 7.95 -6.11
C CYS A 305 -6.83 6.65 -6.09
N TYR A 306 -7.89 6.58 -5.28
CA TYR A 306 -8.83 5.46 -5.29
C TYR A 306 -9.57 5.33 -6.62
N ALA A 307 -10.08 6.44 -7.15
CA ALA A 307 -10.79 6.45 -8.42
C ALA A 307 -9.86 6.02 -9.58
N ASP A 308 -8.62 6.49 -9.57
CA ASP A 308 -7.60 6.05 -10.53
C ASP A 308 -7.27 4.57 -10.39
N ALA A 309 -7.09 4.06 -9.16
CA ALA A 309 -6.85 2.63 -8.92
C ALA A 309 -7.99 1.76 -9.45
N ILE A 310 -9.25 2.14 -9.16
CA ILE A 310 -10.44 1.46 -9.69
C ILE A 310 -10.50 1.55 -11.22
N SER A 311 -10.14 2.70 -11.82
CA SER A 311 -10.08 2.86 -13.27
C SER A 311 -9.04 1.95 -13.92
N LEU A 312 -7.85 1.81 -13.31
CA LEU A 312 -6.80 0.91 -13.78
C LEU A 312 -7.25 -0.56 -13.76
N LEU A 313 -7.92 -0.99 -12.68
CA LEU A 313 -8.45 -2.36 -12.56
C LEU A 313 -9.59 -2.62 -13.52
N SER A 314 -10.60 -1.76 -13.52
CA SER A 314 -11.81 -1.97 -14.33
C SER A 314 -11.51 -2.00 -15.83
N ARG A 315 -10.46 -1.30 -16.28
CA ARG A 315 -9.99 -1.29 -17.67
C ARG A 315 -9.01 -2.42 -17.99
N GLY A 316 -8.65 -3.26 -17.02
CA GLY A 316 -7.68 -4.35 -17.19
C GLY A 316 -6.24 -3.87 -17.44
N LEU A 317 -5.89 -2.65 -17.05
CA LEU A 317 -4.52 -2.12 -17.15
C LEU A 317 -3.62 -2.61 -16.01
N VAL A 318 -4.24 -3.02 -14.89
CA VAL A 318 -3.61 -3.69 -13.75
C VAL A 318 -4.42 -4.95 -13.45
N ASP A 319 -3.73 -6.05 -13.19
CA ASP A 319 -4.33 -7.33 -12.78
C ASP A 319 -3.83 -7.70 -11.39
N LEU A 320 -4.70 -7.64 -10.38
CA LEU A 320 -4.33 -7.93 -9.00
C LEU A 320 -4.40 -9.42 -8.65
N LYS A 321 -5.06 -10.24 -9.47
CA LYS A 321 -5.30 -11.65 -9.16
C LYS A 321 -4.01 -12.42 -8.87
N PRO A 322 -2.90 -12.24 -9.63
CA PRO A 322 -1.64 -12.92 -9.34
C PRO A 322 -1.00 -12.50 -8.01
N LEU A 323 -1.35 -11.33 -7.46
CA LEU A 323 -0.82 -10.85 -6.18
C LEU A 323 -1.60 -11.41 -4.99
N ILE A 324 -2.83 -11.86 -5.19
CA ILE A 324 -3.68 -12.41 -4.14
C ILE A 324 -3.39 -13.91 -4.04
N THR A 325 -2.55 -14.28 -3.08
CA THR A 325 -2.03 -15.65 -2.97
C THR A 325 -2.87 -16.54 -2.06
N SER A 326 -3.60 -15.94 -1.11
CA SER A 326 -4.43 -16.68 -0.17
C SER A 326 -5.69 -15.90 0.22
N THR A 327 -6.77 -16.64 0.49
CA THR A 327 -8.04 -16.12 0.99
C THR A 327 -8.48 -16.89 2.24
N TYR A 328 -9.02 -16.19 3.23
CA TYR A 328 -9.50 -16.78 4.49
C TYR A 328 -10.89 -16.25 4.85
N PRO A 329 -11.77 -17.03 5.49
CA PRO A 329 -12.97 -16.49 6.11
C PRO A 329 -12.62 -15.69 7.37
N LEU A 330 -13.50 -14.78 7.81
CA LEU A 330 -13.29 -13.97 9.04
C LEU A 330 -13.00 -14.83 10.27
N THR A 331 -13.67 -15.98 10.37
CA THR A 331 -13.51 -16.95 11.46
C THR A 331 -12.07 -17.48 11.59
N LYS A 332 -11.27 -17.37 10.53
CA LYS A 332 -9.86 -17.77 10.48
C LYS A 332 -8.88 -16.60 10.43
N CYS A 333 -9.29 -15.42 10.89
CA CYS A 333 -8.41 -14.24 10.89
C CYS A 333 -7.07 -14.49 11.60
N ALA A 334 -7.04 -15.26 12.70
CA ALA A 334 -5.79 -15.61 13.38
C ALA A 334 -4.82 -16.40 12.48
N GLU A 335 -5.32 -17.40 11.74
CA GLU A 335 -4.51 -18.17 10.77
C GLU A 335 -3.96 -17.26 9.65
N ALA A 336 -4.78 -16.31 9.19
CA ALA A 336 -4.39 -15.36 8.15
C ALA A 336 -3.27 -14.39 8.61
N PHE A 337 -3.32 -13.93 9.86
CA PHE A 337 -2.26 -13.08 10.45
C PHE A 337 -0.94 -13.85 10.63
N GLU A 338 -0.99 -15.11 11.06
CA GLU A 338 0.19 -15.98 11.14
C GLU A 338 0.80 -16.24 9.75
N ALA A 339 -0.03 -16.48 8.74
CA ALA A 339 0.41 -16.64 7.36
C ALA A 339 1.10 -15.37 6.82
N GLN A 340 0.52 -14.20 7.07
CA GLN A 340 1.11 -12.91 6.69
C GLN A 340 2.45 -12.69 7.41
N HIS A 341 2.54 -13.01 8.71
CA HIS A 341 3.77 -12.91 9.50
C HIS A 341 4.87 -13.84 8.98
N ALA A 342 4.52 -15.04 8.50
CA ALA A 342 5.45 -15.97 7.88
C ALA A 342 6.01 -15.49 6.53
N ARG A 343 5.45 -14.42 5.94
CA ARG A 343 5.91 -13.77 4.69
C ARG A 343 6.02 -14.69 3.48
N LYS A 344 5.20 -15.75 3.44
CA LYS A 344 5.08 -16.67 2.29
C LYS A 344 4.11 -16.15 1.23
N ASP A 345 3.13 -15.36 1.66
CA ASP A 345 2.11 -14.75 0.82
C ASP A 345 2.51 -13.36 0.33
N ILE A 346 1.92 -12.95 -0.80
CA ILE A 346 2.05 -11.58 -1.32
C ILE A 346 0.92 -10.72 -0.73
N LYS A 347 -0.33 -11.03 -1.07
CA LYS A 347 -1.52 -10.39 -0.50
C LYS A 347 -2.47 -11.47 -0.01
N ILE A 348 -2.86 -11.35 1.25
CA ILE A 348 -3.92 -12.15 1.86
C ILE A 348 -5.19 -11.31 1.92
N VAL A 349 -6.32 -11.91 1.54
CA VAL A 349 -7.65 -11.28 1.65
C VAL A 349 -8.53 -12.10 2.61
N ILE A 350 -9.20 -11.42 3.52
CA ILE A 350 -10.22 -12.00 4.39
C ILE A 350 -11.61 -11.73 3.80
N MET A 351 -12.39 -12.79 3.60
CA MET A 351 -13.80 -12.74 3.21
C MET A 351 -14.66 -12.65 4.47
N ASN A 352 -15.21 -11.46 4.73
CA ASN A 352 -15.78 -11.13 6.03
C ASN A 352 -17.16 -11.75 6.29
N GLN A 353 -17.87 -12.12 5.23
CA GLN A 353 -19.22 -12.70 5.32
C GLN A 353 -19.22 -14.23 5.39
N GLU A 354 -18.05 -14.87 5.31
CA GLU A 354 -17.86 -16.32 5.37
C GLU A 354 -17.58 -16.85 6.79
#